data_AF-A0A7Z9LHN4-F1
#
_entry.id   AF-A0A7Z9LHN4-F1
#
_cell.length_a   1.000
_cell.length_b   1.000
_cell.length_c   1.000
_cell.angle_alpha   90.00
_cell.angle_beta   90.00
_cell.angle_gamma   90.00
#
_symmetry.space_group_name_H-M   'P 1'
#
loop_
_entity.id
_entity.type
_entity.pdbx_description
1 polymer ?
#
loop_
_entity_poly.entity_id
_entity_poly.type
_entity_poly.pdbx_seq_one_letter_code
_entity_poly.pdbx_strand_id
1 'polypeptide(L)' 'ASEETSGELLQHCKTGLAPYKYPRWFQFPPELPKTATGKIQRFKLRSN' A
#
# COMPACT_ATOMS: atom_id res chain seq x y z
N ALA A 1 2.88 1.68 -11.48
CA ALA A 1 1.83 0.66 -11.32
C ALA A 1 0.58 1.14 -12.05
N SER A 2 -0.17 0.23 -12.66
CA SER A 2 -1.41 0.52 -13.41
C SER A 2 -2.64 0.42 -12.52
N GLU A 3 -3.76 1.02 -12.94
CA GLU A 3 -5.06 0.89 -12.26
C GLU A 3 -5.51 -0.57 -12.13
N GLU A 4 -5.17 -1.41 -13.12
CA GLU A 4 -5.44 -2.85 -13.13
C GLU A 4 -4.87 -3.55 -11.88
N THR A 5 -3.60 -3.32 -11.55
CA THR A 5 -2.95 -3.90 -10.36
C THR A 5 -3.65 -3.48 -9.06
N SER A 6 -4.16 -2.24 -9.00
CA SER A 6 -4.91 -1.77 -7.83
C SER A 6 -6.24 -2.51 -7.66
N GLY A 7 -6.91 -2.83 -8.78
CA GLY A 7 -8.14 -3.62 -8.80
C GLY A 7 -7.92 -5.05 -8.33
N GLU A 8 -6.85 -5.70 -8.80
CA GLU A 8 -6.45 -7.04 -8.38
C GLU A 8 -6.14 -7.12 -6.89
N LEU A 9 -5.35 -6.18 -6.37
CA LEU A 9 -5.03 -6.09 -4.94
C LEU A 9 -6.29 -5.86 -4.10
N LEU A 10 -7.21 -5.00 -4.55
CA LEU A 10 -8.46 -4.78 -3.85
C LEU A 10 -9.34 -6.03 -3.82
N GLN A 11 -9.45 -6.76 -4.94
CA GLN A 11 -10.19 -8.03 -5.00
C GLN A 11 -9.59 -9.06 -4.05
N HIS A 12 -8.25 -9.19 -4.05
CA HIS A 12 -7.55 -10.06 -3.11
C HIS A 12 -7.81 -9.68 -1.64
N CYS A 13 -7.83 -8.38 -1.32
CA CYS A 13 -8.19 -7.92 0.02
C CYS A 13 -9.66 -8.21 0.36
N LYS A 14 -10.59 -8.05 -0.58
CA LYS A 14 -12.03 -8.28 -0.35
C LYS A 14 -12.36 -9.74 -0.05
N THR A 15 -11.60 -10.70 -0.58
CA THR A 15 -11.83 -12.13 -0.33
C THR A 15 -11.34 -12.56 1.05
N GLY A 16 -10.28 -11.94 1.57
CA GLY A 16 -9.66 -12.31 2.85
C GLY A 16 -9.94 -11.39 4.04
N LEU A 17 -10.45 -10.17 3.80
CA LEU A 17 -10.64 -9.15 4.83
C LEU A 17 -12.09 -8.69 4.93
N ALA A 18 -12.50 -8.35 6.15
CA ALA A 18 -13.78 -7.71 6.39
C ALA A 18 -13.84 -6.34 5.69
N PRO A 19 -15.05 -5.84 5.33
CA PRO A 19 -15.19 -4.64 4.51
C PRO A 19 -14.55 -3.35 5.04
N TYR A 20 -14.33 -3.28 6.36
CA TYR A 20 -13.71 -2.11 7.01
C TYR A 20 -12.17 -2.22 7.10
N LYS A 21 -11.58 -3.37 6.75
CA LYS A 21 -10.14 -3.61 6.88
C LYS A 21 -9.36 -3.46 5.58
N TYR A 22 -10.03 -3.47 4.43
CA TYR A 22 -9.33 -3.28 3.15
C TYR A 22 -8.94 -1.80 2.95
N PRO A 23 -7.84 -1.53 2.23
CA PRO A 23 -7.41 -0.16 1.92
C PRO A 23 -8.38 0.56 0.97
N ARG A 24 -8.57 1.87 1.17
CA ARG A 24 -9.42 2.72 0.33
C ARG A 24 -8.72 3.23 -0.93
N TRP A 25 -7.40 3.30 -0.88
CA TRP A 25 -6.55 3.81 -1.96
C TRP A 25 -5.22 3.07 -1.93
N PHE A 26 -4.55 3.02 -3.08
CA PHE A 26 -3.23 2.44 -3.24
C PHE A 26 -2.29 3.50 -3.83
N GLN A 27 -1.15 3.71 -3.19
CA GLN A 27 -0.06 4.53 -3.72
C GLN A 27 1.10 3.61 -4.11
N PHE A 28 1.64 3.83 -5.30
CA PHE A 28 2.77 3.07 -5.83
C PHE A 28 3.94 4.02 -6.09
N PRO A 29 4.60 4.51 -5.02
CA PRO A 29 5.77 5.34 -5.19
C PRO A 29 6.90 4.54 -5.87
N PRO A 30 7.78 5.21 -6.62
CA PRO A 30 8.92 4.53 -7.27
C PRO A 30 9.86 3.89 -6.24
N GLU A 31 9.93 4.45 -5.03
CA GLU A 31 10.71 3.90 -3.92
C GLU A 31 10.03 4.16 -2.57
N LEU A 32 10.20 3.22 -1.63
CA LEU A 32 9.79 3.41 -0.24
C LEU A 32 10.89 4.12 0.55
N PRO A 33 10.55 5.08 1.43
CA PRO A 33 11.54 5.75 2.26
C PRO A 33 12.19 4.74 3.20
N LYS A 34 13.48 4.47 2.99
CA LYS A 34 14.27 3.50 3.76
C LYS A 34 15.42 4.18 4.49
N THR A 35 15.87 3.59 5.60
CA THR A 35 17.13 3.97 6.26
C THR A 35 18.33 3.47 5.47
N ALA A 36 19.54 3.93 5.81
CA ALA A 36 20.79 3.39 5.25
C ALA A 36 20.94 1.87 5.42
N THR A 37 20.26 1.29 6.43
CA THR A 37 20.20 -0.15 6.70
C THR A 37 18.99 -0.85 6.04
N GLY A 38 18.22 -0.15 5.21
CA GLY A 38 17.09 -0.70 4.45
C GLY A 38 15.74 -0.77 5.19
N LYS A 39 15.65 -0.32 6.45
CA LYS A 39 14.39 -0.33 7.21
C LYS A 39 13.43 0.75 6.70
N ILE A 40 12.15 0.40 6.52
CA ILE A 40 11.12 1.35 6.08
C ILE A 40 10.86 2.40 7.17
N GLN A 41 10.94 3.68 6.78
CA GLN A 41 10.68 4.83 7.63
C GLN A 41 9.17 5.14 7.66
N ARG A 42 8.39 4.33 8.37
CA ARG A 42 6.92 4.42 8.43
C ARG A 42 6.37 5.81 8.79
N PHE A 43 7.08 6.59 9.60
CA PHE A 43 6.62 7.94 9.98
C PHE A 43 6.53 8.89 8.77
N LYS A 44 7.41 8.75 7.77
CA LYS A 44 7.37 9.55 6.54
C LYS A 44 6.17 9.19 5.66
N LEU A 45 5.63 7.98 5.79
CA LEU A 45 4.47 7.51 5.05
C LEU A 45 3.13 7.91 5.70
N ARG A 46 3.14 8.40 6.94
CA ARG A 46 1.92 8.80 7.67
C ARG A 46 1.44 10.21 7.36
N SER A 47 2.28 11.04 6.73
CA SER A 47 1.97 12.43 6.37
C SER A 47 1.34 12.57 4.98
N ASN A 48 1.10 11.45 4.28
CA ASN A 48 0.52 11.39 2.95
C ASN A 48 -1.00 11.19 2.99
#